data_AF-A0A1G5DHQ0-F1
#
_entry.id   AF-A0A1G5DHQ0-F1
#
_cell.length_a   1.000
_cell.length_b   1.000
_cell.length_c   1.000
_cell.angle_alpha   90.00
_cell.angle_beta   90.00
_cell.angle_gamma   90.00
#
_symmetry.space_group_name_H-M   'P 1'
#
loop_
_entity.id
_entity.type
_entity.pdbx_description
1 polymer ?
#
loop_
_entity_poly.entity_id
_entity_poly.type
_entity_poly.pdbx_seq_one_letter_code
_entity_poly.pdbx_strand_id
1 'polypeptide(L)'
;MLRNFPPVNVICSHRVRDYFIAGLTFFCVAISLVMDASGSMEQQNFMGIIAWTFLLGLLFGENKEVRMQVIIAVAFATLGEHFASIYMGGYTYRFGNVPAYVPPGHGMVYLTAVALARSGFFLKYARKIAAFVVLVCGIWSIWGISGYPAQGDQVGAILFCVFLIYLFKGRSPMVYLAAFFITTWLELIGTAAGTWQWATIEPIFALSQGNPPSGVAAWYCLVDAVAIGGAPPLLRALKKGGEWFKAEKPQKDVHQGVRND
;
A
#
# COMPACT_ATOMS: atom_id res chain seq x y z
N MET A 1 -11.05 -22.79 0.98
CA MET A 1 -10.36 -21.67 0.29
C MET A 1 -10.92 -20.28 0.64
N LEU A 2 -12.21 -20.11 1.00
CA LEU A 2 -12.80 -18.78 1.25
C LEU A 2 -13.05 -18.46 2.74
N ARG A 3 -12.28 -19.03 3.67
CA ARG A 3 -12.56 -18.94 5.12
C ARG A 3 -12.56 -17.51 5.65
N ASN A 4 -11.67 -16.67 5.12
CA ASN A 4 -11.49 -15.29 5.59
C ASN A 4 -12.30 -14.27 4.75
N PHE A 5 -13.15 -14.75 3.82
CA PHE A 5 -14.03 -13.89 3.04
C PHE A 5 -15.33 -13.58 3.80
N PRO A 6 -15.93 -12.39 3.59
CA PRO A 6 -17.24 -12.08 4.15
C PRO A 6 -18.32 -13.11 3.77
N PRO A 7 -19.33 -13.35 4.63
CA PRO A 7 -20.50 -14.16 4.26
C PRO A 7 -21.27 -13.55 3.07
N VAL A 8 -22.07 -14.36 2.37
CA VAL A 8 -22.74 -13.93 1.12
C VAL A 8 -23.85 -12.89 1.35
N ASN A 9 -24.47 -12.89 2.54
CA ASN A 9 -25.63 -12.04 2.88
C ASN A 9 -25.30 -10.99 3.95
N VAL A 10 -24.12 -10.37 3.88
CA VAL A 10 -23.74 -9.31 4.83
C VAL A 10 -24.54 -8.04 4.55
N ILE A 11 -25.21 -7.51 5.58
CA ILE A 11 -25.77 -6.17 5.54
C ILE A 11 -24.59 -5.19 5.51
N CYS A 12 -24.42 -4.52 4.37
CA CYS A 12 -23.28 -3.67 4.11
C CYS A 12 -23.63 -2.19 4.34
N SER A 13 -22.88 -1.51 5.20
CA SER A 13 -22.98 -0.06 5.35
C SER A 13 -22.07 0.63 4.32
N HIS A 14 -22.62 1.59 3.59
CA HIS A 14 -21.85 2.44 2.68
C HIS A 14 -21.41 3.70 3.43
N ARG A 15 -20.10 3.90 3.54
CA ARG A 15 -19.52 5.12 4.10
C ARG A 15 -18.95 5.94 2.96
N VAL A 16 -19.51 7.13 2.72
CA VAL A 16 -19.06 8.06 1.66
C VAL A 16 -17.55 8.31 1.75
N ARG A 17 -17.02 8.41 2.97
CA ARG A 17 -15.59 8.63 3.23
C ARG A 17 -14.68 7.55 2.66
N ASP A 18 -15.08 6.28 2.67
CA ASP A 18 -14.24 5.20 2.15
C ASP A 18 -14.08 5.31 0.62
N TYR A 19 -15.16 5.66 -0.08
CA TYR A 19 -15.13 5.92 -1.51
C TYR A 19 -14.41 7.23 -1.85
N PHE A 20 -14.51 8.24 -0.99
CA PHE A 20 -13.75 9.49 -1.15
C PHE A 20 -12.24 9.28 -1.04
N ILE A 21 -11.77 8.53 -0.03
CA ILE A 21 -10.35 8.17 0.13
C ILE A 21 -9.83 7.48 -1.14
N ALA A 22 -10.59 6.49 -1.63
CA ALA A 22 -10.23 5.78 -2.85
C ALA A 22 -10.21 6.72 -4.05
N GLY A 23 -11.31 7.40 -4.34
CA GLY A 23 -11.44 8.29 -5.50
C GLY A 23 -10.35 9.37 -5.54
N LEU A 24 -10.08 10.00 -4.39
CA LEU A 24 -9.00 10.98 -4.27
C LEU A 24 -7.64 10.35 -4.58
N THR A 25 -7.34 9.18 -4.01
CA THR A 25 -6.04 8.53 -4.22
C THR A 25 -5.83 8.08 -5.67
N PHE A 26 -6.83 7.45 -6.30
CA PHE A 26 -6.78 7.08 -7.72
C PHE A 26 -6.52 8.31 -8.62
N PHE A 27 -7.21 9.41 -8.33
CA PHE A 27 -7.03 10.69 -9.04
C PHE A 27 -5.64 11.29 -8.82
N CYS A 28 -5.20 11.40 -7.57
CA CYS A 28 -3.89 11.94 -7.22
C CYS A 28 -2.76 11.12 -7.85
N VAL A 29 -2.85 9.78 -7.82
CA VAL A 29 -1.88 8.89 -8.47
C VAL A 29 -1.81 9.18 -9.97
N ALA A 30 -2.96 9.18 -10.65
CA ALA A 30 -2.99 9.38 -12.10
C ALA A 30 -2.34 10.72 -12.50
N ILE A 31 -2.76 11.81 -11.85
CA ILE A 31 -2.23 13.14 -12.14
C ILE A 31 -0.75 13.25 -11.77
N SER A 32 -0.36 12.75 -10.60
CA SER A 32 1.02 12.86 -10.12
C SER A 32 1.99 12.16 -11.05
N LEU A 33 1.67 10.94 -11.49
CA LEU A 33 2.55 10.17 -12.36
C LEU A 33 2.68 10.80 -13.75
N VAL A 34 1.58 11.31 -14.30
CA VAL A 34 1.59 12.03 -15.59
C VAL A 34 2.34 13.36 -15.47
N MET A 35 2.17 14.10 -14.38
CA MET A 35 2.92 15.34 -14.14
C MET A 35 4.41 15.07 -13.96
N ASP A 36 4.76 13.99 -13.25
CA ASP A 36 6.16 13.63 -13.06
C ASP A 36 6.83 13.21 -14.38
N ALA A 37 6.12 12.53 -15.30
CA ALA A 37 6.70 12.07 -16.56
C ALA A 37 7.50 13.16 -17.33
N SER A 38 7.03 14.41 -17.30
CA SER A 38 7.70 15.56 -17.91
C SER A 38 8.18 16.62 -16.90
N GLY A 39 8.06 16.36 -15.61
CA GLY A 39 8.30 17.35 -14.57
C GLY A 39 9.78 17.57 -14.25
N SER A 40 10.11 18.55 -13.41
CA SER A 40 11.46 18.73 -12.83
C SER A 40 11.59 18.01 -11.48
N MET A 41 12.81 17.90 -10.97
CA MET A 41 13.06 17.37 -9.62
C MET A 41 12.39 18.24 -8.54
N GLU A 42 12.37 19.56 -8.72
CA GLU A 42 11.68 20.48 -7.82
C GLU A 42 10.17 20.23 -7.81
N GLN A 43 9.58 19.91 -8.98
CA GLN A 43 8.17 19.53 -9.06
C GLN A 43 7.90 18.20 -8.32
N GLN A 44 8.77 17.18 -8.46
CA GLN A 44 8.66 15.95 -7.66
C GLN A 44 8.68 16.23 -6.15
N ASN A 45 9.60 17.10 -5.70
CA ASN A 45 9.72 17.47 -4.29
C ASN A 45 8.48 18.22 -3.79
N PHE A 46 7.97 19.16 -4.59
CA PHE A 46 6.75 19.89 -4.26
C PHE A 46 5.53 18.96 -4.19
N MET A 47 5.41 18.01 -5.12
CA MET A 47 4.40 16.95 -5.06
C MET A 47 4.54 16.08 -3.81
N GLY A 48 5.75 15.84 -3.33
CA GLY A 48 6.01 15.18 -2.05
C GLY A 48 5.36 15.90 -0.86
N ILE A 49 5.48 17.24 -0.79
CA ILE A 49 4.85 18.07 0.25
C ILE A 49 3.31 17.96 0.17
N ILE A 50 2.77 18.04 -1.05
CA ILE A 50 1.32 17.90 -1.28
C ILE A 50 0.83 16.51 -0.83
N ALA A 51 1.53 15.45 -1.24
CA ALA A 51 1.19 14.08 -0.90
C ALA A 51 1.21 13.83 0.61
N TRP A 52 2.20 14.38 1.34
CA TRP A 52 2.21 14.34 2.80
C TRP A 52 1.02 15.07 3.42
N THR A 53 0.67 16.23 2.90
CA THR A 53 -0.49 17.01 3.39
C THR A 53 -1.79 16.23 3.20
N PHE A 54 -1.98 15.61 2.02
CA PHE A 54 -3.14 14.76 1.77
C PHE A 54 -3.16 13.52 2.66
N LEU A 55 -2.04 12.82 2.80
CA LEU A 55 -1.96 11.66 3.68
C LEU A 55 -2.34 12.02 5.12
N LEU A 56 -1.74 13.09 5.67
CA LEU A 56 -2.04 13.54 7.04
C LEU A 56 -3.50 13.96 7.19
N GLY A 57 -4.06 14.66 6.20
CA GLY A 57 -5.48 15.04 6.18
C GLY A 57 -6.41 13.83 6.18
N LEU A 58 -6.14 12.82 5.35
CA LEU A 58 -6.93 11.59 5.27
C LEU A 58 -6.88 10.77 6.57
N LEU A 59 -5.72 10.76 7.24
CA LEU A 59 -5.50 10.09 8.52
C LEU A 59 -6.24 10.74 9.70
N PHE A 60 -6.62 12.01 9.60
CA PHE A 60 -7.28 12.73 10.70
C PHE A 60 -8.59 12.06 11.15
N GLY A 61 -9.32 11.42 10.25
CA GLY A 61 -10.52 10.67 10.63
C GLY A 61 -10.29 9.19 10.95
N GLU A 62 -9.08 8.65 10.82
CA GLU A 62 -8.81 7.24 11.06
C GLU A 62 -8.54 6.93 12.53
N ASN A 63 -8.81 5.69 12.94
CA ASN A 63 -8.52 5.23 14.29
C ASN A 63 -7.00 5.00 14.49
N LYS A 64 -6.57 4.85 15.74
CA LYS A 64 -5.14 4.68 16.09
C LYS A 64 -4.49 3.47 15.43
N GLU A 65 -5.25 2.40 15.20
CA GLU A 65 -4.73 1.19 14.57
C GLU A 65 -4.44 1.42 13.10
N VAL A 66 -5.38 1.96 12.33
CA VAL A 66 -5.18 2.28 10.90
C VAL A 66 -4.07 3.32 10.72
N ARG A 67 -3.99 4.33 11.59
CA ARG A 67 -2.87 5.30 11.58
C ARG A 67 -1.53 4.61 11.77
N MET A 68 -1.43 3.67 12.72
CA MET A 68 -0.20 2.91 12.94
C MET A 68 0.14 2.01 11.75
N GLN A 69 -0.86 1.35 11.17
CA GLN A 69 -0.68 0.53 9.97
C GLN A 69 -0.12 1.38 8.82
N VAL A 70 -0.65 2.58 8.59
CA VAL A 70 -0.15 3.50 7.56
C VAL A 70 1.29 3.93 7.84
N ILE A 71 1.64 4.24 9.09
CA ILE A 71 3.04 4.57 9.46
C ILE A 71 3.98 3.41 9.12
N ILE A 72 3.60 2.18 9.48
CA ILE A 72 4.39 0.98 9.17
C ILE A 72 4.49 0.77 7.66
N ALA A 73 3.38 0.92 6.94
CA ALA A 73 3.33 0.78 5.49
C ALA A 73 4.28 1.78 4.80
N VAL A 74 4.23 3.07 5.19
CA VAL A 74 5.14 4.09 4.66
C VAL A 74 6.60 3.73 4.95
N ALA A 75 6.93 3.37 6.19
CA ALA A 75 8.31 3.04 6.55
C ALA A 75 8.83 1.81 5.80
N PHE A 76 8.06 0.72 5.80
CA PHE A 76 8.44 -0.53 5.16
C PHE A 76 8.52 -0.40 3.64
N ALA A 77 7.53 0.25 3.02
CA ALA A 77 7.55 0.48 1.57
C ALA A 77 8.69 1.41 1.18
N THR A 78 8.97 2.47 1.93
CA THR A 78 10.11 3.37 1.62
C THR A 78 11.44 2.64 1.65
N LEU A 79 11.67 1.79 2.66
CA LEU A 79 12.88 0.96 2.71
C LEU A 79 12.92 -0.04 1.55
N GLY A 80 11.78 -0.67 1.25
CA GLY A 80 11.63 -1.59 0.13
C GLY A 80 11.89 -0.94 -1.22
N GLU A 81 11.44 0.30 -1.43
CA GLU A 81 11.67 1.09 -2.64
C GLU A 81 13.15 1.38 -2.85
N HIS A 82 13.86 1.86 -1.82
CA HIS A 82 15.30 2.11 -1.93
C HIS A 82 16.07 0.81 -2.18
N PHE A 83 15.64 -0.30 -1.57
CA PHE A 83 16.25 -1.59 -1.82
C PHE A 83 15.98 -2.10 -3.24
N ALA A 84 14.71 -2.13 -3.67
CA ALA A 84 14.31 -2.73 -4.93
C ALA A 84 14.71 -1.89 -6.15
N SER A 85 14.64 -0.56 -6.06
CA SER A 85 14.98 0.33 -7.16
C SER A 85 16.46 0.70 -7.18
N ILE A 86 16.99 1.28 -6.10
CA ILE A 86 18.36 1.83 -6.09
C ILE A 86 19.40 0.74 -5.87
N TYR A 87 19.24 -0.09 -4.84
CA TYR A 87 20.27 -1.08 -4.50
C TYR A 87 20.26 -2.28 -5.45
N MET A 88 19.08 -2.84 -5.71
CA MET A 88 18.94 -4.04 -6.54
C MET A 88 18.87 -3.71 -8.03
N GLY A 89 18.29 -2.57 -8.42
CA GLY A 89 18.08 -2.22 -9.83
C GLY A 89 16.92 -2.97 -10.50
N GLY A 90 15.93 -3.42 -9.72
CA GLY A 90 14.76 -4.13 -10.25
C GLY A 90 13.86 -3.24 -11.14
N TYR A 91 13.87 -1.94 -10.88
CA TYR A 91 13.28 -0.89 -11.73
C TYR A 91 13.98 0.42 -11.47
N THR A 92 13.88 1.36 -12.40
CA THR A 92 14.54 2.66 -12.30
C THR A 92 13.54 3.78 -12.52
N TYR A 93 13.45 4.69 -11.56
CA TYR A 93 12.74 5.96 -11.71
C TYR A 93 13.51 6.90 -12.64
N ARG A 94 12.79 7.80 -13.33
CA ARG A 94 13.34 8.73 -14.34
C ARG A 94 14.62 9.49 -13.91
N PHE A 95 14.69 9.90 -12.64
CA PHE A 95 15.84 10.64 -12.10
C PHE A 95 16.80 9.78 -11.25
N GLY A 96 16.60 8.46 -11.20
CA GLY A 96 17.43 7.55 -10.41
C GLY A 96 17.29 7.65 -8.89
N ASN A 97 16.45 8.55 -8.37
CA ASN A 97 16.06 8.63 -6.97
C ASN A 97 14.69 8.00 -6.74
N VAL A 98 14.37 7.68 -5.48
CA VAL A 98 12.98 7.48 -5.07
C VAL A 98 12.29 8.85 -5.02
N PRO A 99 11.24 9.13 -5.83
CA PRO A 99 10.57 10.42 -5.83
C PRO A 99 9.96 10.76 -4.46
N ALA A 100 10.00 12.03 -4.07
CA ALA A 100 9.59 12.47 -2.73
C ALA A 100 8.11 12.18 -2.39
N TYR A 101 7.26 12.02 -3.40
CA TYR A 101 5.86 11.64 -3.23
C TYR A 101 5.64 10.13 -3.04
N VAL A 102 6.64 9.28 -3.30
CA VAL A 102 6.50 7.81 -3.17
C VAL A 102 6.26 7.38 -1.72
N PRO A 103 7.02 7.84 -0.70
CA PRO A 103 6.73 7.50 0.69
C PRO A 103 5.29 7.83 1.14
N PRO A 104 4.78 9.08 1.04
CA PRO A 104 3.39 9.37 1.40
C PRO A 104 2.39 8.70 0.45
N GLY A 105 2.75 8.50 -0.82
CA GLY A 105 1.95 7.78 -1.81
C GLY A 105 1.64 6.35 -1.37
N HIS A 106 2.65 5.60 -0.88
CA HIS A 106 2.45 4.27 -0.30
C HIS A 106 1.50 4.28 0.90
N GLY A 107 1.56 5.32 1.73
CA GLY A 107 0.60 5.52 2.81
C GLY A 107 -0.84 5.69 2.31
N MET A 108 -1.04 6.48 1.25
CA MET A 108 -2.35 6.68 0.62
C MET A 108 -2.86 5.42 -0.09
N VAL A 109 -1.97 4.68 -0.75
CA VAL A 109 -2.26 3.38 -1.40
C VAL A 109 -2.73 2.36 -0.36
N TYR A 110 -1.99 2.21 0.74
CA TYR A 110 -2.39 1.33 1.85
C TYR A 110 -3.75 1.75 2.43
N LEU A 111 -3.92 3.05 2.72
CA LEU A 111 -5.17 3.55 3.28
C LEU A 111 -6.35 3.34 2.33
N THR A 112 -6.13 3.46 1.02
CA THR A 112 -7.12 3.14 -0.02
C THR A 112 -7.49 1.66 0.00
N ALA A 113 -6.51 0.76 0.12
CA ALA A 113 -6.77 -0.67 0.23
C ALA A 113 -7.64 -0.98 1.46
N VAL A 114 -7.33 -0.39 2.62
CA VAL A 114 -8.13 -0.54 3.85
C VAL A 114 -9.54 0.05 3.69
N ALA A 115 -9.66 1.25 3.11
CA ALA A 115 -10.94 1.93 2.92
C ALA A 115 -11.86 1.15 1.97
N LEU A 116 -11.33 0.70 0.83
CA LEU A 116 -12.07 -0.15 -0.11
C LEU A 116 -12.42 -1.50 0.53
N ALA A 117 -11.50 -2.16 1.22
CA ALA A 117 -11.74 -3.45 1.87
C ALA A 117 -12.91 -3.44 2.86
N ARG A 118 -13.11 -2.32 3.57
CA ARG A 118 -14.24 -2.13 4.51
C ARG A 118 -15.47 -1.47 3.87
N SER A 119 -15.40 -1.09 2.59
CA SER A 119 -16.52 -0.46 1.89
C SER A 119 -17.65 -1.45 1.61
N GLY A 120 -18.89 -0.97 1.63
CA GLY A 120 -20.05 -1.80 1.36
C GLY A 120 -20.03 -2.50 0.00
N PHE A 121 -19.44 -1.88 -1.03
CA PHE A 121 -19.30 -2.47 -2.36
C PHE A 121 -18.39 -3.71 -2.35
N PHE A 122 -17.19 -3.58 -1.77
CA PHE A 122 -16.23 -4.69 -1.69
C PHE A 122 -16.79 -5.82 -0.82
N LEU A 123 -17.41 -5.50 0.31
CA LEU A 123 -18.00 -6.52 1.18
C LEU A 123 -19.15 -7.26 0.49
N LYS A 124 -20.06 -6.54 -0.20
CA LYS A 124 -21.20 -7.12 -0.90
C LYS A 124 -20.79 -8.01 -2.08
N TYR A 125 -19.76 -7.62 -2.82
CA TYR A 125 -19.35 -8.30 -4.05
C TYR A 125 -18.02 -9.05 -3.94
N ALA A 126 -17.55 -9.32 -2.71
CA ALA A 126 -16.23 -9.89 -2.43
C ALA A 126 -15.84 -11.08 -3.33
N ARG A 127 -16.73 -12.07 -3.49
CA ARG A 127 -16.48 -13.26 -4.31
C ARG A 127 -16.44 -12.96 -5.81
N LYS A 128 -17.28 -12.04 -6.29
CA LYS A 128 -17.29 -11.62 -7.70
C LYS A 128 -16.04 -10.82 -8.05
N ILE A 129 -15.63 -9.92 -7.14
CA ILE A 129 -14.39 -9.16 -7.26
C ILE A 129 -13.20 -10.11 -7.26
N ALA A 130 -13.16 -11.09 -6.35
CA ALA A 130 -12.08 -12.09 -6.35
C ALA A 130 -12.01 -12.89 -7.64
N ALA A 131 -13.14 -13.39 -8.15
CA ALA A 131 -13.18 -14.11 -9.42
C ALA A 131 -12.68 -13.23 -10.58
N PHE A 132 -13.10 -11.96 -10.63
CA PHE A 132 -12.64 -11.00 -11.62
C PHE A 132 -11.12 -10.78 -11.54
N VAL A 133 -10.58 -10.50 -10.35
CA VAL A 133 -9.15 -10.26 -10.15
C VAL A 133 -8.32 -11.48 -10.52
N VAL A 134 -8.73 -12.69 -10.10
CA VAL A 134 -8.04 -13.94 -10.42
C VAL A 134 -8.06 -14.20 -11.93
N LEU A 135 -9.19 -13.97 -12.59
CA LEU A 135 -9.31 -14.16 -14.03
C LEU A 135 -8.44 -13.16 -14.80
N VAL A 136 -8.55 -11.87 -14.50
CA VAL A 136 -7.84 -10.81 -15.23
C VAL A 136 -6.33 -10.90 -15.00
N CYS A 137 -5.89 -11.02 -13.76
CA CYS A 137 -4.46 -11.14 -13.44
C CYS A 137 -3.90 -12.47 -13.98
N GLY A 138 -4.67 -13.57 -13.90
CA GLY A 138 -4.27 -14.86 -14.47
C GLY A 138 -4.12 -14.82 -15.99
N ILE A 139 -5.06 -14.20 -16.72
CA ILE A 139 -4.94 -13.99 -18.17
C ILE A 139 -3.71 -13.13 -18.48
N TRP A 140 -3.48 -12.05 -17.74
CA TRP A 140 -2.31 -11.20 -17.92
C TRP A 140 -1.01 -11.97 -17.67
N SER A 141 -0.90 -12.74 -16.60
CA SER A 141 0.29 -13.56 -16.32
C SER A 141 0.54 -14.62 -17.37
N ILE A 142 -0.51 -15.29 -17.87
CA ILE A 142 -0.38 -16.28 -18.97
C ILE A 142 0.09 -15.58 -20.26
N TRP A 143 -0.49 -14.43 -20.60
CA TRP A 143 -0.04 -13.63 -21.74
C TRP A 143 1.42 -13.20 -21.57
N GLY A 144 1.81 -12.77 -20.37
CA GLY A 144 3.18 -12.34 -20.02
C GLY A 144 4.26 -13.40 -20.27
N ILE A 145 3.93 -14.68 -20.10
CA ILE A 145 4.88 -15.80 -20.31
C ILE A 145 4.67 -16.55 -21.63
N SER A 146 3.72 -16.13 -22.46
CA SER A 146 3.34 -16.82 -23.70
C SER A 146 4.37 -16.69 -24.84
N GLY A 147 5.31 -15.74 -24.74
CA GLY A 147 6.24 -15.37 -25.81
C GLY A 147 5.69 -14.36 -26.83
N TYR A 148 4.40 -13.97 -26.72
CA TYR A 148 3.83 -12.87 -27.51
C TYR A 148 4.29 -11.45 -27.13
N PRO A 149 4.41 -11.07 -25.85
CA PRO A 149 4.83 -9.71 -25.50
C PRO A 149 6.30 -9.47 -25.85
N ALA A 150 6.64 -8.21 -26.16
CA ALA A 150 8.02 -7.81 -26.45
C ALA A 150 8.97 -8.03 -25.24
N GLN A 151 8.44 -7.93 -24.02
CA GLN A 151 9.14 -8.16 -22.77
C GLN A 151 8.39 -9.27 -22.00
N GLY A 152 9.08 -10.37 -21.72
CA GLY A 152 8.53 -11.51 -21.00
C GLY A 152 8.30 -11.20 -19.51
N ASP A 153 7.41 -11.94 -18.86
CA ASP A 153 6.96 -11.64 -17.50
C ASP A 153 6.94 -12.87 -16.56
N GLN A 154 8.05 -13.60 -16.50
CA GLN A 154 8.19 -14.72 -15.57
C GLN A 154 8.05 -14.28 -14.11
N VAL A 155 8.65 -13.15 -13.73
CA VAL A 155 8.53 -12.59 -12.39
C VAL A 155 7.08 -12.25 -12.07
N GLY A 156 6.35 -11.58 -12.95
CA GLY A 156 4.94 -11.27 -12.74
C GLY A 156 4.07 -12.52 -12.60
N ALA A 157 4.33 -13.58 -13.37
CA ALA A 157 3.63 -14.85 -13.21
C ALA A 157 3.91 -15.55 -11.86
N ILE A 158 5.15 -15.51 -11.37
CA ILE A 158 5.50 -16.00 -10.03
C ILE A 158 4.78 -15.17 -8.96
N LEU A 159 4.81 -13.85 -9.10
CA LEU A 159 4.14 -12.94 -8.16
C LEU A 159 2.62 -13.12 -8.18
N PHE A 160 2.01 -13.47 -9.32
CA PHE A 160 0.60 -13.84 -9.35
C PHE A 160 0.31 -15.07 -8.48
N CYS A 161 1.15 -16.11 -8.54
CA CYS A 161 1.02 -17.26 -7.63
C CYS A 161 1.14 -16.85 -6.15
N VAL A 162 2.08 -15.95 -5.83
CA VAL A 162 2.23 -15.38 -4.48
C VAL A 162 0.98 -14.58 -4.07
N PHE A 163 0.42 -13.78 -4.98
CA PHE A 163 -0.82 -13.05 -4.77
C PHE A 163 -2.00 -14.00 -4.47
N LEU A 164 -2.12 -15.12 -5.19
CA LEU A 164 -3.14 -16.14 -4.90
C LEU A 164 -2.97 -16.76 -3.51
N ILE A 165 -1.73 -16.93 -3.04
CA ILE A 165 -1.45 -17.38 -1.67
C ILE A 165 -1.95 -16.34 -0.66
N TYR A 166 -1.63 -15.06 -0.84
CA TYR A 166 -2.15 -13.98 0.01
C TYR A 166 -3.69 -13.97 0.01
N LEU A 167 -4.30 -14.06 -1.17
CA LEU A 167 -5.75 -14.00 -1.35
C LEU A 167 -6.49 -15.15 -0.66
N PHE A 168 -6.02 -16.39 -0.80
CA PHE A 168 -6.74 -17.57 -0.32
C PHE A 168 -6.27 -18.11 1.04
N LYS A 169 -5.04 -17.80 1.46
CA LYS A 169 -4.48 -18.25 2.75
C LYS A 169 -4.24 -17.10 3.74
N GLY A 170 -4.09 -15.87 3.26
CA GLY A 170 -3.85 -14.71 4.11
C GLY A 170 -5.08 -14.28 4.92
N ARG A 171 -4.83 -13.55 6.02
CA ARG A 171 -5.86 -13.16 6.99
C ARG A 171 -6.78 -12.03 6.52
N SER A 172 -6.34 -11.24 5.55
CA SER A 172 -7.01 -9.99 5.13
C SER A 172 -7.32 -9.95 3.62
N PRO A 173 -8.07 -10.93 3.08
CA PRO A 173 -8.27 -11.06 1.63
C PRO A 173 -8.91 -9.83 0.98
N MET A 174 -9.78 -9.12 1.71
CA MET A 174 -10.43 -7.91 1.19
C MET A 174 -9.44 -6.76 0.98
N VAL A 175 -8.42 -6.65 1.83
CA VAL A 175 -7.34 -5.66 1.68
C VAL A 175 -6.50 -6.00 0.47
N TYR A 176 -6.12 -7.27 0.30
CA TYR A 176 -5.33 -7.71 -0.86
C TYR A 176 -6.09 -7.53 -2.20
N LEU A 177 -7.40 -7.79 -2.22
CA LEU A 177 -8.24 -7.50 -3.38
C LEU A 177 -8.30 -6.00 -3.69
N ALA A 178 -8.43 -5.17 -2.66
CA ALA A 178 -8.47 -3.73 -2.85
C ALA A 178 -7.11 -3.16 -3.30
N ALA A 179 -6.01 -3.67 -2.72
CA ALA A 179 -4.65 -3.32 -3.09
C ALA A 179 -4.43 -3.57 -4.59
N PHE A 180 -4.84 -4.74 -5.11
CA PHE A 180 -4.74 -5.06 -6.53
C PHE A 180 -5.21 -3.92 -7.44
N PHE A 181 -6.38 -3.32 -7.19
CA PHE A 181 -6.89 -2.26 -8.06
C PHE A 181 -6.02 -1.01 -8.06
N ILE A 182 -5.67 -0.47 -6.88
CA ILE A 182 -4.89 0.76 -6.80
C ILE A 182 -3.44 0.56 -7.26
N THR A 183 -2.89 -0.64 -7.04
CA THR A 183 -1.52 -0.96 -7.45
C THR A 183 -1.43 -1.27 -8.93
N THR A 184 -2.39 -2.00 -9.50
CA THR A 184 -2.44 -2.15 -10.96
C THR A 184 -2.64 -0.80 -11.64
N TRP A 185 -3.47 0.09 -11.07
CA TRP A 185 -3.67 1.43 -11.59
C TRP A 185 -2.37 2.26 -11.62
N LEU A 186 -1.65 2.33 -10.51
CA LEU A 186 -0.42 3.11 -10.44
C LEU A 186 0.68 2.50 -11.34
N GLU A 187 0.77 1.16 -11.41
CA GLU A 187 1.77 0.47 -12.22
C GLU A 187 1.53 0.65 -13.72
N LEU A 188 0.29 0.53 -14.17
CA LEU A 188 -0.06 0.78 -15.57
C LEU A 188 0.23 2.23 -15.97
N ILE A 189 -0.13 3.20 -15.12
CA ILE A 189 0.08 4.62 -15.46
C ILE A 189 1.56 4.98 -15.37
N GLY A 190 2.26 4.61 -14.30
CA GLY A 190 3.65 5.01 -14.08
C GLY A 190 4.61 4.44 -15.12
N THR A 191 4.41 3.17 -15.50
CA THR A 191 5.22 2.55 -16.56
C THR A 191 4.85 3.08 -17.95
N ALA A 192 3.57 3.32 -18.24
CA ALA A 192 3.15 3.89 -19.52
C ALA A 192 3.59 5.36 -19.68
N ALA A 193 3.60 6.14 -18.60
CA ALA A 193 4.05 7.53 -18.60
C ALA A 193 5.58 7.66 -18.55
N GLY A 194 6.31 6.57 -18.27
CA GLY A 194 7.77 6.59 -18.16
C GLY A 194 8.30 7.19 -16.85
N THR A 195 7.47 7.24 -15.80
CA THR A 195 7.87 7.67 -14.45
C THR A 195 8.91 6.71 -13.85
N TRP A 196 8.71 5.40 -14.05
CA TRP A 196 9.71 4.36 -13.86
C TRP A 196 9.61 3.31 -14.95
N GLN A 197 10.65 2.49 -15.08
CA GLN A 197 10.68 1.33 -15.96
C GLN A 197 11.24 0.13 -15.20
N TRP A 198 10.55 -1.01 -15.29
CA TRP A 198 11.03 -2.27 -14.75
C TRP A 198 12.14 -2.86 -15.61
N ALA A 199 13.14 -3.47 -14.95
CA ALA A 199 14.22 -4.17 -15.64
C ALA A 199 13.65 -5.30 -16.52
N THR A 200 14.22 -5.49 -17.70
CA THR A 200 13.80 -6.56 -18.63
C THR A 200 14.12 -7.94 -18.09
N ILE A 201 15.26 -8.06 -17.41
CA ILE A 201 15.72 -9.24 -16.69
C ILE A 201 15.98 -8.79 -15.25
N GLU A 202 15.38 -9.47 -14.27
CA GLU A 202 15.61 -9.13 -12.88
C GLU A 202 17.02 -9.54 -12.41
N PRO A 203 17.63 -8.80 -11.47
CA PRO A 203 19.08 -8.86 -11.27
C PRO A 203 19.59 -10.05 -10.44
N ILE A 204 18.71 -10.81 -9.78
CA ILE A 204 19.09 -11.84 -8.80
C ILE A 204 19.02 -13.24 -9.41
N PHE A 205 17.89 -13.62 -10.01
CA PHE A 205 17.65 -14.96 -10.57
C PHE A 205 17.67 -14.98 -12.12
N ALA A 206 17.96 -13.83 -12.75
CA ALA A 206 17.98 -13.65 -14.20
C ALA A 206 16.64 -14.03 -14.89
N LEU A 207 15.52 -13.77 -14.23
CA LEU A 207 14.18 -14.03 -14.79
C LEU A 207 13.67 -12.83 -15.60
N SER A 208 12.93 -13.10 -16.68
CA SER A 208 12.25 -12.04 -17.42
C SER A 208 11.15 -11.40 -16.59
N GLN A 209 10.96 -10.10 -16.77
CA GLN A 209 9.98 -9.34 -16.01
C GLN A 209 9.28 -8.32 -16.90
N GLY A 210 7.94 -8.24 -16.82
CA GLY A 210 7.14 -7.30 -17.61
C GLY A 210 7.29 -5.85 -17.13
N ASN A 211 6.82 -4.92 -17.96
CA ASN A 211 6.78 -3.50 -17.64
C ASN A 211 5.35 -2.93 -17.83
N PRO A 212 4.47 -3.04 -16.82
CA PRO A 212 4.73 -3.57 -15.47
C PRO A 212 4.56 -5.10 -15.37
N PRO A 213 5.07 -5.74 -14.30
CA PRO A 213 4.86 -7.16 -14.04
C PRO A 213 3.40 -7.44 -13.68
N SER A 214 2.79 -8.46 -14.28
CA SER A 214 1.36 -8.79 -14.11
C SER A 214 0.93 -9.03 -12.67
N GLY A 215 1.80 -9.66 -11.87
CA GLY A 215 1.55 -10.01 -10.47
C GLY A 215 2.10 -9.02 -9.43
N VAL A 216 2.60 -7.85 -9.85
CA VAL A 216 3.30 -6.88 -8.98
C VAL A 216 2.53 -6.48 -7.71
N ALA A 217 1.19 -6.56 -7.72
CA ALA A 217 0.32 -6.38 -6.56
C ALA A 217 0.71 -7.25 -5.33
N ALA A 218 1.40 -8.38 -5.54
CA ALA A 218 1.91 -9.21 -4.46
C ALA A 218 2.88 -8.48 -3.52
N TRP A 219 3.71 -7.56 -4.03
CA TRP A 219 4.61 -6.77 -3.20
C TRP A 219 3.84 -5.83 -2.28
N TYR A 220 2.77 -5.22 -2.78
CA TYR A 220 1.89 -4.39 -1.97
C TYR A 220 1.12 -5.21 -0.93
N CYS A 221 0.71 -6.44 -1.26
CA CYS A 221 0.13 -7.36 -0.28
C CYS A 221 1.12 -7.71 0.85
N LEU A 222 2.43 -7.77 0.56
CA LEU A 222 3.47 -7.93 1.58
C LEU A 222 3.52 -6.71 2.50
N VAL A 223 3.54 -5.49 1.95
CA VAL A 223 3.45 -4.24 2.74
C VAL A 223 2.20 -4.28 3.63
N ASP A 224 1.06 -4.66 3.06
CA ASP A 224 -0.21 -4.72 3.77
C ASP A 224 -0.16 -5.71 4.94
N ALA A 225 0.39 -6.91 4.70
CA ALA A 225 0.51 -7.94 5.70
C ALA A 225 1.42 -7.51 6.86
N VAL A 226 2.54 -6.84 6.55
CA VAL A 226 3.47 -6.29 7.55
C VAL A 226 2.79 -5.17 8.36
N ALA A 227 2.09 -4.25 7.70
CA ALA A 227 1.36 -3.17 8.37
C ALA A 227 0.29 -3.70 9.32
N ILE A 228 -0.57 -4.61 8.85
CA ILE A 228 -1.65 -5.23 9.63
C ILE A 228 -1.09 -6.04 10.80
N GLY A 229 -0.05 -6.84 10.55
CA GLY A 229 0.57 -7.68 11.57
C GLY A 229 1.36 -6.89 12.63
N GLY A 230 2.01 -5.79 12.22
CA GLY A 230 2.90 -5.00 13.06
C GLY A 230 2.19 -3.95 13.93
N ALA A 231 1.01 -3.45 13.52
CA ALA A 231 0.34 -2.38 14.24
C ALA A 231 -0.09 -2.76 15.68
N PRO A 232 -0.77 -3.91 15.93
CA PRO A 232 -1.17 -4.28 17.29
C PRO A 232 -0.01 -4.48 18.30
N PRO A 233 1.10 -5.19 17.98
CA PRO A 233 2.22 -5.32 18.92
C PRO A 233 2.91 -3.98 19.16
N LEU A 234 3.10 -3.14 18.14
CA LEU A 234 3.75 -1.84 18.30
C LEU A 234 2.93 -0.88 19.16
N LEU A 235 1.61 -0.82 18.95
CA LEU A 235 0.72 -0.03 19.81
C LEU A 235 0.72 -0.51 21.26
N ARG A 236 0.79 -1.83 21.50
CA ARG A 236 0.91 -2.39 22.85
C ARG A 236 2.24 -2.01 23.50
N ALA A 237 3.34 -2.05 22.75
CA ALA A 237 4.66 -1.64 23.23
C ALA A 237 4.68 -0.15 23.61
N LEU A 238 4.13 0.72 22.76
CA LEU A 238 4.04 2.16 23.03
C LEU A 238 3.18 2.47 24.26
N LYS A 239 2.06 1.77 24.44
CA LYS A 239 1.21 1.93 25.63
C LYS A 239 1.98 1.55 26.90
N LYS A 240 2.65 0.40 26.91
CA LYS A 240 3.47 -0.06 28.06
C LYS A 240 4.62 0.89 28.38
N GLY A 241 5.33 1.37 27.36
CA GLY A 241 6.40 2.35 27.53
C GLY A 241 5.87 3.65 28.15
N GLY A 242 4.73 4.16 27.65
CA GLY A 242 4.10 5.35 28.21
C GLY A 242 3.61 5.19 29.65
N GLU A 243 3.16 3.99 30.04
CA GLU A 243 2.80 3.65 31.43
C GLU A 243 4.06 3.62 32.32
N TRP A 244 5.16 3.04 31.84
CA TRP A 244 6.44 3.01 32.56
C TRP A 244 7.02 4.41 32.80
N PHE A 245 7.07 5.26 31.77
CA PHE A 245 7.53 6.66 31.91
C PHE A 245 6.65 7.51 32.83
N LYS A 246 5.35 7.18 32.94
CA LYS A 246 4.45 7.85 33.91
C LYS A 246 4.68 7.36 35.33
N ALA A 247 5.00 6.07 35.52
CA ALA A 247 5.31 5.50 36.82
C ALA A 247 6.65 6.00 37.40
N GLU A 248 7.62 6.33 36.54
CA GLU A 248 8.94 6.85 36.97
C GLU A 248 8.95 8.35 37.30
N LYS A 249 7.91 9.12 36.94
CA LYS A 249 7.80 10.51 37.39
C LYS A 249 7.31 10.53 38.85
N PRO A 250 8.11 11.02 39.82
CA PRO A 250 7.62 11.19 41.17
C PRO A 250 6.48 12.21 41.14
N GLN A 251 5.33 11.83 41.69
CA GLN A 251 4.25 12.75 41.99
C GLN A 251 4.82 13.80 42.95
N LYS A 252 5.10 15.01 42.46
CA LYS A 252 5.35 16.16 43.33
C LYS A 252 4.04 16.46 44.04
N ASP A 253 3.81 15.81 45.17
CA ASP A 253 2.74 16.17 46.08
C ASP A 253 3.00 17.60 46.55
N VAL A 254 2.16 18.51 46.05
CA VAL A 254 2.01 19.85 46.57
C VAL A 254 1.31 19.71 47.92
N HIS A 255 2.10 19.54 48.99
CA HIS A 255 1.64 19.86 50.34
C HIS A 255 1.41 21.38 50.40
N GLN A 256 0.18 21.81 50.09
CA GLN A 256 -0.34 23.06 50.62
C GLN A 256 -0.48 22.88 52.14
N GLY A 257 0.56 23.27 52.88
CA GLY A 257 0.44 23.59 54.29
C GLY A 257 -0.46 24.82 54.43
N VAL A 258 -1.73 24.57 54.75
CA VAL A 258 -2.66 25.61 55.18
C VAL A 258 -2.19 26.11 56.54
N ARG A 259 -1.96 27.42 56.59
CA ARG A 259 -1.72 28.23 57.77
C ARG A 259 -3.06 28.46 58.49
N ASN A 260 -3.08 28.29 59.80
CA ASN A 260 -3.96 28.85 60.86
C ASN A 260 -3.44 28.15 62.14
N ASP A 261 -2.81 28.80 63.12
CA ASP A 261 -3.09 30.09 63.77
C ASP A 261 -1.80 30.93 64.01
#